data_AF-A0A9E1J3R4-F1
#
_entry.id   AF-A0A9E1J3R4-F1
#
_cell.length_a   1.000
_cell.length_b   1.000
_cell.length_c   1.000
_cell.angle_alpha   90.00
_cell.angle_beta   90.00
_cell.angle_gamma   90.00
#
_symmetry.space_group_name_H-M   'P 1'
#
loop_
_entity.id
_entity.type
_entity.pdbx_description
1 polymer ?
#
loop_
_entity_poly.entity_id
_entity_poly.type
_entity_poly.pdbx_seq_one_letter_code
_entity_poly.pdbx_strand_id
1 'polypeptide(L)'
;MTSPTRKLAAILAADVVGYSRLMGEDQAGTLDALRQLRKELFEPVVAEFRGNVVKRMGDGWIVEFASVSDAVDCAIRFQVVLADHEIIRLRAGIHIGEVVFEDEDVFGEGVNVAARLEELAEPGEVLISDTVHNSLDEKSAQQFSGGESQNLKNIARPVLVWRWASEGTHQATEAESEALPLPDKPSIAVLPFDNMSGDPEQEYFSDGMAEDIITALSRLRWLFVIARNSSFTYKGQAVDITKVGRELGVRYVLEGSVRKSGSRVRVTAQLIEAETGKHIWAERYDRELTDIFDLQDELTEAISSHVDVELAGSEREQAHQKPTTDLDAWELYQRGMWHFYKYGKDDFVEARRLLQRAVQRAPEFAIAHAGLAVIAYNNTLYGYTEDRTADLDEGLHHAEKAVALDDRDSYNLYALGRIFTNLGERDRAVSALEKAIRLNPNSAIAHHGLAIARYWFGEAEDTIPLYERAIRLSPYDPQLWAFHFVRSMAHCMLDQIDLAIIDAKAAIQEKSDEIMPYLALAFAYSLSKNYEEGHAAYQQASTLRPKLSAAYIKSTTGNFHAPYMAKYLDALRKLGLPEE
;
A
#
# COMPACT_ATOMS: atom_id res chain seq x y z
N MET A 1 -12.40 10.30 44.40
CA MET A 1 -13.39 9.65 43.52
C MET A 1 -14.63 10.50 43.55
N THR A 2 -14.75 11.38 42.55
CA THR A 2 -15.93 12.19 42.27
C THR A 2 -17.06 11.25 41.86
N SER A 3 -18.20 11.30 42.54
CA SER A 3 -19.36 10.48 42.17
C SER A 3 -19.86 10.89 40.79
N PRO A 4 -20.23 9.92 39.92
CA PRO A 4 -20.75 10.23 38.59
C PRO A 4 -22.00 11.10 38.70
N THR A 5 -22.03 12.21 37.98
CA THR A 5 -23.14 13.17 38.03
C THR A 5 -24.04 12.94 36.83
N ARG A 6 -25.31 12.59 37.08
CA ARG A 6 -26.33 12.43 36.02
C ARG A 6 -27.15 13.70 35.90
N LYS A 7 -27.30 14.20 34.67
CA LYS A 7 -28.20 15.34 34.36
C LYS A 7 -28.76 15.22 32.96
N LEU A 8 -29.88 15.89 32.72
CA LEU A 8 -30.41 16.14 31.38
C LEU A 8 -29.64 17.32 30.77
N ALA A 9 -29.10 17.16 29.57
CA ALA A 9 -28.38 18.21 28.87
C ALA A 9 -28.61 18.15 27.36
N ALA A 10 -28.49 19.29 26.69
CA ALA A 10 -28.42 19.35 25.24
C ALA A 10 -26.97 19.09 24.82
N ILE A 11 -26.75 18.11 23.97
CA ILE A 11 -25.43 17.72 23.45
C ILE A 11 -25.36 18.08 21.99
N LEU A 12 -24.35 18.87 21.64
CA LEU A 12 -23.92 19.13 20.27
C LEU A 12 -22.69 18.28 19.99
N ALA A 13 -22.79 17.41 18.99
CA ALA A 13 -21.64 16.78 18.35
C ALA A 13 -21.35 17.51 17.03
N ALA A 14 -20.08 17.81 16.75
CA ALA A 14 -19.66 18.42 15.50
C ALA A 14 -18.27 17.93 15.11
N ASP A 15 -18.02 17.74 13.82
CA ASP A 15 -16.71 17.37 13.27
C ASP A 15 -16.36 18.13 11.99
N VAL A 16 -15.08 18.15 11.63
CA VAL A 16 -14.60 18.69 10.35
C VAL A 16 -14.70 17.64 9.25
N VAL A 17 -15.48 17.96 8.23
CA VAL A 17 -15.69 17.07 7.08
C VAL A 17 -14.40 16.90 6.30
N GLY A 18 -14.02 15.65 6.05
CA GLY A 18 -12.87 15.33 5.19
C GLY A 18 -11.52 15.67 5.82
N TYR A 19 -11.44 15.79 7.14
CA TYR A 19 -10.20 16.13 7.86
C TYR A 19 -8.99 15.27 7.46
N SER A 20 -9.19 13.95 7.31
CA SER A 20 -8.13 13.02 6.87
C SER A 20 -7.61 13.32 5.45
N ARG A 21 -8.48 13.79 4.54
CA ARG A 21 -8.09 14.21 3.18
C ARG A 21 -7.27 15.49 3.24
N LEU A 22 -7.76 16.51 3.97
CA LEU A 22 -7.07 17.79 4.15
C LEU A 22 -5.65 17.58 4.74
N MET A 23 -5.53 16.70 5.72
CA MET A 23 -4.24 16.31 6.32
C MET A 23 -3.30 15.57 5.35
N GLY A 24 -3.85 14.83 4.38
CA GLY A 24 -3.09 14.12 3.35
C GLY A 24 -2.61 15.02 2.20
N GLU A 25 -3.38 16.05 1.86
CA GLU A 25 -3.05 17.03 0.81
C GLU A 25 -2.07 18.11 1.31
N ASP A 26 -2.35 18.71 2.47
CA ASP A 26 -1.49 19.70 3.12
C ASP A 26 -1.59 19.59 4.64
N GLN A 27 -0.70 18.80 5.22
CA GLN A 27 -0.63 18.57 6.65
C GLN A 27 -0.38 19.87 7.45
N ALA A 28 0.45 20.78 6.93
CA ALA A 28 0.84 21.99 7.65
C ALA A 28 -0.27 23.04 7.61
N GLY A 29 -0.82 23.29 6.42
CA GLY A 29 -1.93 24.23 6.22
C GLY A 29 -3.20 23.79 6.93
N THR A 30 -3.52 22.49 6.92
CA THR A 30 -4.71 21.96 7.61
C THR A 30 -4.60 22.08 9.12
N LEU A 31 -3.43 21.78 9.69
CA LEU A 31 -3.22 21.89 11.13
C LEU A 31 -3.30 23.34 11.61
N ASP A 32 -2.77 24.29 10.81
CA ASP A 32 -2.84 25.72 11.13
C ASP A 32 -4.25 26.28 10.94
N ALA A 33 -4.98 25.87 9.90
CA ALA A 33 -6.38 26.22 9.70
C ALA A 33 -7.27 25.68 10.84
N LEU A 34 -7.05 24.43 11.29
CA LEU A 34 -7.78 23.85 12.42
C LEU A 34 -7.46 24.58 13.74
N ARG A 35 -6.20 24.96 13.95
CA ARG A 35 -5.80 25.77 15.12
C ARG A 35 -6.47 27.15 15.12
N GLN A 36 -6.54 27.81 13.97
CA GLN A 36 -7.24 29.09 13.81
C GLN A 36 -8.74 28.93 14.03
N LEU A 37 -9.39 27.97 13.36
CA LEU A 37 -10.80 27.64 13.56
C LEU A 37 -11.11 27.47 15.04
N ARG A 38 -10.30 26.66 15.74
CA ARG A 38 -10.51 26.37 17.16
C ARG A 38 -10.44 27.62 18.03
N LYS A 39 -9.39 28.44 17.85
CA LYS A 39 -9.09 29.57 18.73
C LYS A 39 -9.92 30.81 18.40
N GLU A 40 -10.19 31.03 17.12
CA GLU A 40 -10.79 32.27 16.61
C GLU A 40 -12.30 32.14 16.38
N LEU A 41 -12.81 30.93 16.14
CA LEU A 41 -14.24 30.68 15.94
C LEU A 41 -14.86 29.77 16.99
N PHE A 42 -14.34 28.54 17.15
CA PHE A 42 -15.02 27.51 17.93
C PHE A 42 -15.15 27.88 19.41
N GLU A 43 -14.03 28.15 20.09
CA GLU A 43 -14.03 28.49 21.52
C GLU A 43 -14.82 29.79 21.83
N PRO A 44 -14.68 30.89 21.06
CA PRO A 44 -15.48 32.11 21.27
C PRO A 44 -16.98 31.92 21.09
N VAL A 45 -17.43 31.22 20.04
CA VAL A 45 -18.86 31.03 19.75
C VAL A 45 -19.49 30.09 20.78
N VAL A 46 -18.82 28.99 21.15
CA VAL A 46 -19.32 28.14 22.25
C VAL A 46 -19.51 28.95 23.54
N ALA A 47 -18.54 29.81 23.88
CA ALA A 47 -18.64 30.65 25.07
C ALA A 47 -19.76 31.70 24.98
N GLU A 48 -19.98 32.29 23.80
CA GLU A 48 -21.08 33.23 23.52
C GLU A 48 -22.44 32.59 23.83
N PHE A 49 -22.62 31.34 23.43
CA PHE A 49 -23.83 30.55 23.68
C PHE A 49 -23.77 29.73 24.97
N ARG A 50 -22.88 30.07 25.92
CA ARG A 50 -22.80 29.44 27.25
C ARG A 50 -22.61 27.92 27.22
N GLY A 51 -22.04 27.38 26.15
CA GLY A 51 -21.71 25.97 26.03
C GLY A 51 -20.43 25.62 26.79
N ASN A 52 -20.31 24.35 27.15
CA ASN A 52 -19.13 23.80 27.79
C ASN A 52 -18.56 22.68 26.90
N VAL A 53 -17.34 22.86 26.39
CA VAL A 53 -16.67 21.81 25.59
C VAL A 53 -16.27 20.68 26.51
N VAL A 54 -16.94 19.54 26.39
CA VAL A 54 -16.73 18.37 27.26
C VAL A 54 -15.61 17.49 26.70
N LYS A 55 -15.63 17.24 25.40
CA LYS A 55 -14.65 16.37 24.74
C LYS A 55 -14.13 16.97 23.45
N ARG A 56 -12.86 16.71 23.18
CA ARG A 56 -12.16 17.07 21.94
C ARG A 56 -11.58 15.81 21.32
N MET A 57 -11.85 15.59 20.04
CA MET A 57 -11.52 14.37 19.32
C MET A 57 -10.72 14.71 18.05
N GLY A 58 -9.59 15.43 18.18
CA GLY A 58 -8.79 15.85 17.03
C GLY A 58 -9.49 16.90 16.18
N ASP A 59 -10.38 16.45 15.31
CA ASP A 59 -11.25 17.19 14.40
C ASP A 59 -12.71 17.27 14.84
N GLY A 60 -13.08 16.56 15.91
CA GLY A 60 -14.43 16.57 16.49
C GLY A 60 -14.54 17.24 17.87
N TRP A 61 -15.75 17.67 18.19
CA TRP A 61 -16.13 18.28 19.47
C TRP A 61 -17.45 17.72 19.99
N ILE A 62 -17.49 17.50 21.31
CA ILE A 62 -18.73 17.28 22.05
C ILE A 62 -18.89 18.46 23.01
N VAL A 63 -19.99 19.19 22.85
CA VAL A 63 -20.30 20.39 23.61
C VAL A 63 -21.61 20.20 24.35
N GLU A 64 -21.60 20.52 25.64
CA GLU A 64 -22.77 20.49 26.50
C GLU A 64 -23.38 21.88 26.62
N PHE A 65 -24.71 21.96 26.50
CA PHE A 65 -25.50 23.15 26.76
C PHE A 65 -26.61 22.87 27.77
N ALA A 66 -26.86 23.86 28.63
CA ALA A 66 -28.02 23.86 29.54
C ALA A 66 -29.33 24.23 28.82
N SER A 67 -29.24 24.82 27.63
CA SER A 67 -30.36 25.33 26.82
C SER A 67 -30.32 24.69 25.43
N VAL A 68 -31.45 24.16 24.98
CA VAL A 68 -31.58 23.58 23.63
C VAL A 68 -31.43 24.67 22.56
N SER A 69 -32.02 25.85 22.79
CA SER A 69 -31.91 26.99 21.88
C SER A 69 -30.45 27.44 21.74
N ASP A 70 -29.69 27.46 22.84
CA ASP A 70 -28.28 27.85 22.80
C ASP A 70 -27.46 26.87 21.96
N ALA A 71 -27.73 25.56 22.09
CA ALA A 71 -27.05 24.53 21.28
C ALA A 71 -27.35 24.69 19.79
N VAL A 72 -28.62 24.95 19.45
CA VAL A 72 -29.08 25.13 18.07
C VAL A 72 -28.53 26.41 17.46
N ASP A 73 -28.63 27.53 18.16
CA ASP A 73 -28.10 28.81 17.68
C ASP A 73 -26.57 28.78 17.53
N CYS A 74 -25.87 28.10 18.45
CA CYS A 74 -24.43 27.87 18.34
C CYS A 74 -24.08 27.08 17.08
N ALA A 75 -24.79 25.98 16.80
CA ALA A 75 -24.54 25.16 15.62
C ALA A 75 -24.83 25.92 14.32
N ILE A 76 -25.95 26.63 14.25
CA ILE A 76 -26.31 27.48 13.11
C ILE A 76 -25.25 28.57 12.92
N ARG A 77 -24.77 29.19 14.01
CA ARG A 77 -23.73 30.22 13.94
C ARG A 77 -22.44 29.69 13.33
N PHE A 78 -22.03 28.46 13.67
CA PHE A 78 -20.89 27.81 13.01
C PHE A 78 -21.10 27.69 11.51
N GLN A 79 -22.25 27.16 11.09
CA GLN A 79 -22.51 26.96 9.66
C GLN A 79 -22.57 28.28 8.88
N VAL A 80 -23.15 29.33 9.48
CA VAL A 80 -23.20 30.66 8.86
C VAL A 80 -21.80 31.27 8.71
N VAL A 81 -20.93 31.17 9.73
CA VAL A 81 -19.58 31.75 9.64
C VAL A 81 -18.69 30.93 8.69
N LEU A 82 -18.90 29.63 8.62
CA LEU A 82 -18.13 28.74 7.75
C LEU A 82 -18.69 28.62 6.34
N ALA A 83 -19.80 29.28 6.00
CA ALA A 83 -20.44 29.22 4.69
C ALA A 83 -19.49 29.61 3.53
N ASP A 84 -18.58 30.55 3.76
CA ASP A 84 -17.60 31.01 2.76
C ASP A 84 -16.18 30.48 3.01
N HIS A 85 -16.00 29.57 3.99
CA HIS A 85 -14.68 29.05 4.30
C HIS A 85 -14.26 28.00 3.26
N GLU A 86 -13.16 28.25 2.53
CA GLU A 86 -12.73 27.44 1.37
C GLU A 86 -12.28 26.02 1.77
N ILE A 87 -11.71 25.86 2.97
CA ILE A 87 -11.06 24.62 3.40
C ILE A 87 -11.90 23.79 4.39
N ILE A 88 -12.48 24.42 5.42
CA ILE A 88 -13.12 23.73 6.54
C ILE A 88 -14.64 23.84 6.42
N ARG A 89 -15.31 22.68 6.41
CA ARG A 89 -16.75 22.54 6.59
C ARG A 89 -17.03 21.73 7.84
N LEU A 90 -18.04 22.13 8.62
CA LEU A 90 -18.51 21.35 9.76
C LEU A 90 -19.84 20.68 9.42
N ARG A 91 -20.10 19.56 10.06
CA ARG A 91 -21.45 19.00 10.18
C ARG A 91 -21.76 18.84 11.67
N ALA A 92 -23.04 18.86 12.02
CA ALA A 92 -23.45 18.94 13.42
C ALA A 92 -24.74 18.16 13.71
N GLY A 93 -24.77 17.54 14.89
CA GLY A 93 -25.91 16.79 15.41
C GLY A 93 -26.26 17.22 16.83
N ILE A 94 -27.55 17.44 17.11
CA ILE A 94 -28.00 17.89 18.43
C ILE A 94 -29.09 16.97 18.97
N HIS A 95 -28.91 16.54 20.22
CA HIS A 95 -29.91 15.81 20.98
C HIS A 95 -29.99 16.30 22.42
N ILE A 96 -31.19 16.24 23.03
CA ILE A 96 -31.38 16.41 24.46
C ILE A 96 -31.73 15.07 25.11
N GLY A 97 -30.93 14.66 26.09
CA GLY A 97 -31.08 13.38 26.77
C GLY A 97 -30.32 13.31 28.08
N GLU A 98 -30.54 12.23 28.84
CA GLU A 98 -29.78 11.97 30.06
C GLU A 98 -28.33 11.64 29.72
N VAL A 99 -27.40 12.29 30.41
CA VAL A 99 -25.97 12.10 30.29
C VAL A 99 -25.33 11.94 31.67
N VAL A 100 -24.28 11.14 31.71
CA VAL A 100 -23.48 10.85 32.89
C VAL A 100 -22.08 11.43 32.68
N PHE A 101 -21.67 12.31 33.59
CA PHE A 101 -20.32 12.85 33.62
C PHE A 101 -19.49 12.04 34.61
N GLU A 102 -18.39 11.49 34.12
CA GLU A 102 -17.39 10.77 34.90
C GLU A 102 -16.01 11.28 34.49
N ASP A 103 -15.31 11.88 35.46
CA ASP A 103 -14.05 12.61 35.25
C ASP A 103 -14.14 13.72 34.16
N GLU A 104 -13.37 13.61 33.08
CA GLU A 104 -13.37 14.53 31.92
C GLU A 104 -14.14 13.97 30.71
N ASP A 105 -14.97 12.94 30.89
CA ASP A 105 -15.71 12.29 29.81
C ASP A 105 -17.24 12.29 30.04
N VAL A 106 -17.99 12.12 28.95
CA VAL A 106 -19.46 12.13 28.97
C VAL A 106 -20.03 10.94 28.23
N PHE A 107 -20.95 10.24 28.89
CA PHE A 107 -21.57 9.03 28.40
C PHE A 107 -23.09 9.11 28.51
N GLY A 108 -23.80 8.40 27.64
CA GLY A 108 -25.26 8.27 27.73
C GLY A 108 -25.93 8.22 26.36
N GLU A 109 -27.22 7.87 26.37
CA GLU A 109 -28.07 7.91 25.18
C GLU A 109 -28.06 9.31 24.54
N GLY A 110 -28.01 10.36 25.37
CA GLY A 110 -27.86 11.76 24.97
C GLY A 110 -26.73 11.99 23.97
N VAL A 111 -25.52 11.53 24.32
CA VAL A 111 -24.31 11.68 23.50
C VAL A 111 -24.36 10.80 22.26
N ASN A 112 -24.82 9.55 22.43
CA ASN A 112 -24.87 8.59 21.33
C ASN A 112 -25.81 9.07 20.22
N VAL A 113 -27.00 9.56 20.55
CA VAL A 113 -27.93 10.08 19.54
C VAL A 113 -27.37 11.34 18.87
N ALA A 114 -26.81 12.29 19.62
CA ALA A 114 -26.20 13.50 19.05
C ALA A 114 -25.08 13.16 18.05
N ALA A 115 -24.18 12.25 18.40
CA ALA A 115 -23.11 11.79 17.51
C ALA A 115 -23.66 11.09 16.25
N ARG A 116 -24.73 10.29 16.37
CA ARG A 116 -25.34 9.65 15.18
C ARG A 116 -26.07 10.65 14.28
N LEU A 117 -26.65 11.70 14.85
CA LEU A 117 -27.22 12.78 14.06
C LEU A 117 -26.13 13.58 13.34
N GLU A 118 -24.98 13.79 13.98
CA GLU A 118 -23.83 14.45 13.36
C GLU A 118 -23.29 13.61 12.20
N GLU A 119 -23.10 12.30 12.39
CA GLU A 119 -22.64 11.39 11.34
C GLU A 119 -23.58 11.36 10.11
N LEU A 120 -24.88 11.61 10.30
CA LEU A 120 -25.90 11.68 9.25
C LEU A 120 -26.00 13.04 8.58
N ALA A 121 -25.41 14.09 9.15
CA ALA A 121 -25.49 15.44 8.65
C ALA A 121 -24.53 15.63 7.47
N GLU A 122 -24.99 16.27 6.40
CA GLU A 122 -24.13 16.66 5.29
C GLU A 122 -23.27 17.90 5.65
N PRO A 123 -22.19 18.19 4.90
CA PRO A 123 -21.34 19.34 5.18
C PRO A 123 -22.13 20.65 5.13
N GLY A 124 -22.10 21.43 6.21
CA GLY A 124 -22.88 22.65 6.34
C GLY A 124 -24.27 22.46 6.98
N GLU A 125 -24.69 21.22 7.27
CA GLU A 125 -25.99 20.94 7.88
C GLU A 125 -25.94 20.87 9.40
N VAL A 126 -27.11 21.10 10.02
CA VAL A 126 -27.38 20.79 11.42
C VAL A 126 -28.59 19.86 11.48
N LEU A 127 -28.39 18.66 12.03
CA LEU A 127 -29.47 17.70 12.28
C LEU A 127 -29.85 17.70 13.76
N ILE A 128 -31.16 17.71 14.03
CA ILE A 128 -31.70 17.68 15.38
C ILE A 128 -32.74 16.58 15.54
N SER A 129 -32.83 16.00 16.74
CA SER A 129 -33.89 15.05 17.06
C SER A 129 -35.25 15.73 17.21
N ASP A 130 -36.32 14.94 17.11
CA ASP A 130 -37.69 15.34 17.45
C ASP A 130 -37.81 15.96 18.84
N THR A 131 -37.11 15.42 19.83
CA THR A 131 -37.10 15.97 21.20
C THR A 131 -36.50 17.37 21.26
N VAL A 132 -35.47 17.66 20.46
CA VAL A 132 -34.86 18.99 20.34
C VAL A 132 -35.81 19.92 19.61
N HIS A 133 -36.32 19.51 18.46
CA HIS A 133 -37.26 20.29 17.66
C HIS A 133 -38.51 20.70 18.47
N ASN A 134 -39.10 19.77 19.22
CA ASN A 134 -40.28 20.03 20.06
C ASN A 134 -39.97 20.89 21.30
N SER A 135 -38.69 21.10 21.63
CA SER A 135 -38.26 21.95 22.75
C SER A 135 -37.89 23.38 22.32
N LEU A 136 -37.89 23.67 21.02
CA LEU A 136 -37.62 25.00 20.47
C LEU A 136 -38.89 25.87 20.46
N ASP A 137 -38.70 27.20 20.43
CA ASP A 137 -39.80 28.11 20.12
C ASP A 137 -40.22 28.00 18.63
N GLU A 138 -41.41 28.48 18.32
CA GLU A 138 -42.01 28.35 16.98
C GLU A 138 -41.12 28.94 15.88
N LYS A 139 -40.45 30.08 16.15
CA LYS A 139 -39.59 30.76 15.18
C LYS A 139 -38.34 29.94 14.90
N SER A 140 -37.75 29.34 15.92
CA SER A 140 -36.53 28.54 15.82
C SER A 140 -36.81 27.18 15.20
N ALA A 141 -37.92 26.54 15.57
CA ALA A 141 -38.38 25.28 14.99
C ALA A 141 -38.66 25.41 13.48
N GLN A 142 -39.26 26.52 13.02
CA GLN A 142 -39.55 26.78 11.60
C GLN A 142 -38.29 26.88 10.71
N GLN A 143 -37.10 27.03 11.28
CA GLN A 143 -35.86 27.00 10.51
C GLN A 143 -35.45 25.58 10.10
N PHE A 144 -36.07 24.56 10.69
CA PHE A 144 -35.79 23.16 10.40
C PHE A 144 -36.92 22.55 9.57
N SER A 145 -36.55 21.73 8.58
CA SER A 145 -37.48 21.00 7.71
C SER A 145 -37.28 19.48 7.86
N GLY A 146 -38.25 18.68 7.43
CA GLY A 146 -38.18 17.22 7.51
C GLY A 146 -39.07 16.65 8.62
N GLY A 147 -38.49 15.83 9.49
CA GLY A 147 -39.20 15.00 10.46
C GLY A 147 -39.30 13.52 10.04
N GLU A 148 -38.34 13.04 9.26
CA GLU A 148 -38.32 11.65 8.78
C GLU A 148 -37.86 10.70 9.89
N SER A 149 -38.50 9.54 9.97
CA SER A 149 -38.15 8.50 10.95
C SER A 149 -36.88 7.78 10.54
N GLN A 150 -35.82 7.91 11.34
CA GLN A 150 -34.54 7.23 11.15
C GLN A 150 -34.28 6.18 12.23
N ASN A 151 -33.81 5.00 11.82
CA ASN A 151 -33.35 3.96 12.74
C ASN A 151 -31.86 4.12 12.99
N LEU A 152 -31.50 4.77 14.09
CA LEU A 152 -30.10 4.99 14.46
C LEU A 152 -29.49 3.71 15.04
N LYS A 153 -28.25 3.40 14.64
CA LYS A 153 -27.51 2.23 15.13
C LYS A 153 -27.44 2.24 16.66
N ASN A 154 -27.79 1.11 17.29
CA ASN A 154 -27.82 0.92 18.75
C ASN A 154 -28.81 1.81 19.52
N ILE A 155 -29.81 2.40 18.86
CA ILE A 155 -30.93 3.11 19.50
C ILE A 155 -32.20 2.29 19.26
N ALA A 156 -32.85 1.87 20.35
CA ALA A 156 -33.97 0.94 20.29
C ALA A 156 -35.25 1.52 19.65
N ARG A 157 -35.38 2.85 19.62
CA ARG A 157 -36.54 3.55 19.04
C ARG A 157 -36.12 4.37 17.82
N PRO A 158 -36.95 4.43 16.77
CA PRO A 158 -36.75 5.39 15.68
C PRO A 158 -36.79 6.83 16.22
N VAL A 159 -35.92 7.69 15.69
CA VAL A 159 -35.86 9.12 16.02
C VAL A 159 -36.30 9.90 14.78
N LEU A 160 -37.23 10.86 14.92
CA LEU A 160 -37.54 11.75 13.80
C LEU A 160 -36.44 12.80 13.70
N VAL A 161 -35.89 12.97 12.50
CA VAL A 161 -34.76 13.87 12.26
C VAL A 161 -35.22 15.10 11.51
N TRP A 162 -34.85 16.27 12.04
CA TRP A 162 -35.13 17.57 11.45
C TRP A 162 -33.83 18.22 11.02
N ARG A 163 -33.86 18.89 9.87
CA ARG A 163 -32.68 19.40 9.18
C ARG A 163 -32.74 20.91 9.02
N TRP A 164 -31.66 21.57 9.39
CA TRP A 164 -31.37 22.94 9.01
C TRP A 164 -30.26 22.95 7.94
N ALA A 165 -30.49 23.70 6.88
CA ALA A 165 -29.54 23.95 5.81
C ALA A 165 -29.59 25.44 5.44
N SER A 166 -28.44 26.03 5.11
CA SER A 166 -28.35 27.45 4.75
C SER A 166 -29.13 27.76 3.45
N GLU A 167 -29.71 28.95 3.33
CA GLU A 167 -30.27 29.46 2.07
C GLU A 167 -29.14 29.63 1.04
N GLY A 168 -28.90 28.57 0.26
CA GLY A 168 -27.74 28.39 -0.62
C GLY A 168 -27.46 26.90 -0.89
N THR A 169 -27.97 26.01 -0.04
CA THR A 169 -27.81 24.55 -0.16
C THR A 169 -28.98 23.84 -0.86
N HIS A 170 -30.08 24.54 -1.19
CA HIS A 170 -31.25 23.99 -1.88
C HIS A 170 -31.16 24.00 -3.42
N GLN A 171 -29.98 23.67 -3.98
CA GLN A 171 -29.82 23.36 -5.40
C GLN A 171 -28.99 22.10 -5.68
N ALA A 172 -28.83 21.21 -4.71
CA ALA A 172 -28.26 19.88 -4.90
C ALA A 172 -29.29 18.76 -4.64
N THR A 173 -30.51 18.91 -5.17
CA THR A 173 -31.36 17.73 -5.44
C THR A 173 -30.91 17.13 -6.77
N GLU A 174 -30.45 15.88 -6.73
CA GLU A 174 -30.06 15.06 -7.88
C GLU A 174 -28.84 15.54 -8.68
N ALA A 175 -27.77 15.97 -8.00
CA ALA A 175 -26.45 15.71 -8.56
C ALA A 175 -26.14 14.23 -8.29
N GLU A 176 -26.03 13.43 -9.35
CA GLU A 176 -25.28 12.18 -9.30
C GLU A 176 -24.05 12.40 -8.41
N SER A 177 -23.85 11.54 -7.40
CA SER A 177 -22.60 11.47 -6.61
C SER A 177 -21.43 11.84 -7.50
N GLU A 178 -20.93 13.07 -7.42
CA GLU A 178 -19.80 13.50 -8.24
C GLU A 178 -18.66 12.55 -7.84
N ALA A 179 -18.28 11.69 -8.77
CA ALA A 179 -17.24 10.70 -8.54
C ALA A 179 -16.00 11.46 -8.10
N LEU A 180 -15.45 11.10 -6.95
CA LEU A 180 -14.21 11.73 -6.50
C LEU A 180 -13.15 11.51 -7.59
N PRO A 181 -12.43 12.57 -8.00
CA PRO A 181 -11.39 12.44 -9.01
C PRO A 181 -10.37 11.43 -8.51
N LEU A 182 -9.97 10.51 -9.39
CA LEU A 182 -8.93 9.54 -9.07
C LEU A 182 -7.62 10.28 -8.77
N PRO A 183 -6.86 9.85 -7.75
CA PRO A 183 -5.51 10.33 -7.53
C PRO A 183 -4.62 10.13 -8.76
N ASP A 184 -3.57 10.95 -8.88
CA ASP A 184 -2.54 10.80 -9.94
C ASP A 184 -1.80 9.45 -9.85
N LYS A 185 -1.77 8.85 -8.65
CA LYS A 185 -1.23 7.50 -8.42
C LYS A 185 -2.35 6.47 -8.49
N PRO A 186 -2.04 5.21 -8.84
CA PRO A 186 -2.97 4.10 -8.63
C PRO A 186 -3.49 4.12 -7.19
N SER A 187 -4.77 3.82 -7.00
CA SER A 187 -5.44 3.94 -5.72
C SER A 187 -6.27 2.71 -5.38
N ILE A 188 -6.26 2.32 -4.10
CA ILE A 188 -6.95 1.12 -3.61
C ILE A 188 -7.71 1.40 -2.32
N ALA A 189 -8.90 0.81 -2.18
CA ALA A 189 -9.59 0.64 -0.91
C ALA A 189 -9.62 -0.84 -0.52
N VAL A 190 -9.38 -1.15 0.75
CA VAL A 190 -9.58 -2.50 1.31
C VAL A 190 -10.85 -2.47 2.15
N LEU A 191 -11.85 -3.22 1.71
CA LEU A 191 -13.11 -3.34 2.43
C LEU A 191 -12.97 -4.29 3.64
N PRO A 192 -13.82 -4.13 4.68
CA PRO A 192 -13.92 -5.11 5.75
C PRO A 192 -14.18 -6.50 5.17
N PHE A 193 -13.45 -7.50 5.66
CA PHE A 193 -13.70 -8.87 5.22
C PHE A 193 -14.98 -9.40 5.88
N ASP A 194 -15.82 -10.07 5.11
CA ASP A 194 -17.07 -10.64 5.59
C ASP A 194 -16.82 -11.82 6.55
N ASN A 195 -17.39 -11.74 7.75
CA ASN A 195 -17.41 -12.87 8.68
C ASN A 195 -18.52 -13.86 8.31
N MET A 196 -18.16 -14.93 7.59
CA MET A 196 -19.07 -16.02 7.22
C MET A 196 -19.12 -17.18 8.22
N SER A 197 -18.58 -16.98 9.42
CA SER A 197 -18.46 -18.04 10.45
C SER A 197 -19.69 -18.13 11.35
N GLY A 198 -20.59 -17.13 11.32
CA GLY A 198 -21.81 -17.07 12.13
C GLY A 198 -21.58 -16.78 13.62
N ASP A 199 -20.32 -16.56 14.02
CA ASP A 199 -19.89 -16.23 15.37
C ASP A 199 -19.38 -14.78 15.40
N PRO A 200 -20.13 -13.84 16.03
CA PRO A 200 -19.73 -12.43 16.13
C PRO A 200 -18.43 -12.23 16.92
N GLU A 201 -18.03 -13.19 17.77
CA GLU A 201 -16.72 -13.09 18.43
C GLU A 201 -15.57 -13.21 17.44
N GLN A 202 -15.79 -13.67 16.21
CA GLN A 202 -14.72 -13.83 15.21
C GLN A 202 -14.57 -12.62 14.27
N GLU A 203 -15.40 -11.60 14.47
CA GLU A 203 -15.40 -10.36 13.70
C GLU A 203 -14.08 -9.59 13.83
N TYR A 204 -13.40 -9.68 14.99
CA TYR A 204 -12.11 -9.04 15.18
C TYR A 204 -11.04 -9.60 14.24
N PHE A 205 -11.14 -10.87 13.87
CA PHE A 205 -10.16 -11.52 13.01
C PHE A 205 -10.33 -11.07 11.56
N SER A 206 -11.57 -11.00 11.06
CA SER A 206 -11.85 -10.48 9.72
C SER A 206 -11.53 -8.98 9.60
N ASP A 207 -11.84 -8.19 10.63
CA ASP A 207 -11.50 -6.76 10.66
C ASP A 207 -9.98 -6.53 10.78
N GLY A 208 -9.31 -7.30 11.65
CA GLY A 208 -7.87 -7.24 11.85
C GLY A 208 -7.10 -7.59 10.58
N MET A 209 -7.56 -8.61 9.83
CA MET A 209 -6.99 -8.93 8.52
C MET A 209 -7.07 -7.76 7.54
N ALA A 210 -8.23 -7.12 7.40
CA ALA A 210 -8.37 -5.98 6.50
C ALA A 210 -7.47 -4.80 6.93
N GLU A 211 -7.34 -4.54 8.22
CA GLU A 211 -6.47 -3.49 8.78
C GLU A 211 -4.98 -3.77 8.56
N ASP A 212 -4.55 -5.01 8.74
CA ASP A 212 -3.17 -5.41 8.52
C ASP A 212 -2.81 -5.37 7.03
N ILE A 213 -3.75 -5.72 6.14
CA ILE A 213 -3.57 -5.57 4.70
C ILE A 213 -3.46 -4.08 4.31
N ILE A 214 -4.31 -3.21 4.85
CA ILE A 214 -4.20 -1.75 4.64
C ILE A 214 -2.80 -1.27 5.06
N THR A 215 -2.34 -1.71 6.23
CA THR A 215 -1.03 -1.35 6.77
C THR A 215 0.12 -1.86 5.88
N ALA A 216 0.02 -3.08 5.39
CA ALA A 216 1.01 -3.67 4.49
C ALA A 216 1.04 -2.97 3.14
N LEU A 217 -0.11 -2.73 2.51
CA LEU A 217 -0.22 -2.03 1.23
C LEU A 217 0.22 -0.55 1.34
N SER A 218 0.03 0.09 2.49
CA SER A 218 0.47 1.47 2.73
C SER A 218 2.01 1.63 2.70
N ARG A 219 2.75 0.53 2.75
CA ARG A 219 4.22 0.52 2.56
C ARG A 219 4.62 0.62 1.08
N LEU A 220 3.67 0.41 0.15
CA LEU A 220 3.87 0.60 -1.29
C LEU A 220 3.71 2.09 -1.63
N ARG A 221 4.82 2.83 -1.67
CA ARG A 221 4.83 4.29 -1.89
C ARG A 221 4.27 4.75 -3.24
N TRP A 222 4.19 3.82 -4.20
CA TRP A 222 3.60 4.02 -5.51
C TRP A 222 2.08 3.88 -5.54
N LEU A 223 1.48 3.34 -4.48
CA LEU A 223 0.05 3.07 -4.35
C LEU A 223 -0.58 4.01 -3.32
N PHE A 224 -1.71 4.63 -3.67
CA PHE A 224 -2.52 5.42 -2.73
C PHE A 224 -3.54 4.51 -2.05
N VAL A 225 -3.39 4.30 -0.74
CA VAL A 225 -4.26 3.41 0.04
C VAL A 225 -5.26 4.23 0.84
N ILE A 226 -6.55 3.92 0.70
CA ILE A 226 -7.60 4.55 1.50
C ILE A 226 -7.49 4.12 2.95
N ALA A 227 -7.62 5.11 3.84
CA ALA A 227 -7.61 4.87 5.27
C ALA A 227 -8.76 3.95 5.71
N ARG A 228 -8.46 3.06 6.66
CA ARG A 228 -9.41 2.10 7.25
C ARG A 228 -10.78 2.70 7.59
N ASN A 229 -10.81 3.87 8.22
CA ASN A 229 -12.07 4.47 8.67
C ASN A 229 -13.00 4.80 7.50
N SER A 230 -12.46 5.14 6.33
CA SER A 230 -13.26 5.44 5.13
C SER A 230 -13.80 4.19 4.46
N SER A 231 -13.03 3.09 4.42
CA SER A 231 -13.51 1.84 3.82
C SER A 231 -14.42 1.03 4.76
N PHE A 232 -14.28 1.18 6.08
CA PHE A 232 -15.08 0.45 7.07
C PHE A 232 -16.50 1.00 7.24
N THR A 233 -16.84 2.14 6.64
CA THR A 233 -18.23 2.65 6.57
C THR A 233 -19.15 1.68 5.84
N TYR A 234 -18.62 0.93 4.87
CA TYR A 234 -19.34 -0.07 4.09
C TYR A 234 -19.57 -1.39 4.83
N LYS A 235 -19.12 -1.51 6.07
CA LYS A 235 -19.27 -2.74 6.86
C LYS A 235 -20.74 -3.11 7.05
N GLY A 236 -21.07 -4.37 6.75
CA GLY A 236 -22.42 -4.92 6.92
C GLY A 236 -23.43 -4.40 5.89
N GLN A 237 -22.96 -3.73 4.83
CA GLN A 237 -23.78 -3.29 3.71
C GLN A 237 -23.59 -4.23 2.52
N ALA A 238 -24.64 -4.46 1.75
CA ALA A 238 -24.49 -5.05 0.42
C ALA A 238 -24.00 -3.95 -0.52
N VAL A 239 -22.73 -3.97 -0.88
CA VAL A 239 -22.08 -2.85 -1.60
C VAL A 239 -21.86 -3.20 -3.06
N ASP A 240 -22.17 -2.23 -3.93
CA ASP A 240 -21.72 -2.25 -5.33
C ASP A 240 -20.31 -1.69 -5.39
N ILE A 241 -19.34 -2.50 -5.83
CA ILE A 241 -17.93 -2.11 -5.89
C ILE A 241 -17.69 -0.92 -6.81
N THR A 242 -18.50 -0.78 -7.87
CA THR A 242 -18.38 0.38 -8.76
C THR A 242 -18.81 1.67 -8.06
N LYS A 243 -19.79 1.58 -7.16
CA LYS A 243 -20.20 2.69 -6.30
C LYS A 243 -19.13 3.02 -5.27
N VAL A 244 -18.54 2.02 -4.61
CA VAL A 244 -17.41 2.20 -3.68
C VAL A 244 -16.25 2.92 -4.36
N GLY A 245 -15.88 2.51 -5.57
CA GLY A 245 -14.82 3.15 -6.36
C GLY A 245 -15.07 4.64 -6.58
N ARG A 246 -16.30 5.00 -6.96
CA ARG A 246 -16.68 6.40 -7.20
C ARG A 246 -16.73 7.24 -5.92
N GLU A 247 -17.31 6.69 -4.86
CA GLU A 247 -17.47 7.37 -3.57
C GLU A 247 -16.14 7.55 -2.83
N LEU A 248 -15.23 6.58 -2.92
CA LEU A 248 -13.91 6.67 -2.30
C LEU A 248 -12.84 7.25 -3.23
N GLY A 249 -13.15 7.47 -4.52
CA GLY A 249 -12.18 7.94 -5.50
C GLY A 249 -11.04 6.95 -5.73
N VAL A 250 -11.34 5.66 -5.76
CA VAL A 250 -10.33 4.60 -5.96
C VAL A 250 -10.49 3.86 -7.27
N ARG A 251 -9.36 3.52 -7.87
CA ARG A 251 -9.32 2.69 -9.09
C ARG A 251 -9.53 1.21 -8.78
N TYR A 252 -9.08 0.76 -7.61
CA TYR A 252 -9.14 -0.64 -7.21
C TYR A 252 -9.82 -0.82 -5.86
N VAL A 253 -10.49 -1.96 -5.70
CA VAL A 253 -11.07 -2.38 -4.42
C VAL A 253 -10.63 -3.82 -4.14
N LEU A 254 -10.16 -4.05 -2.92
CA LEU A 254 -9.89 -5.37 -2.37
C LEU A 254 -11.02 -5.72 -1.40
N GLU A 255 -11.69 -6.83 -1.65
CA GLU A 255 -12.69 -7.39 -0.74
C GLU A 255 -12.38 -8.85 -0.41
N GLY A 256 -13.06 -9.39 0.59
CA GLY A 256 -12.85 -10.76 0.99
C GLY A 256 -13.82 -11.28 2.02
N SER A 257 -13.69 -12.55 2.34
CA SER A 257 -14.48 -13.22 3.37
C SER A 257 -13.65 -14.21 4.15
N VAL A 258 -14.00 -14.37 5.43
CA VAL A 258 -13.40 -15.33 6.34
C VAL A 258 -14.47 -16.29 6.84
N ARG A 259 -14.17 -17.58 6.77
CA ARG A 259 -14.99 -18.64 7.36
C ARG A 259 -14.13 -19.56 8.20
N LYS A 260 -14.43 -19.63 9.49
CA LYS A 260 -13.81 -20.55 10.42
C LYS A 260 -14.78 -21.68 10.80
N SER A 261 -14.26 -22.91 10.84
CA SER A 261 -14.99 -24.08 11.29
C SER A 261 -14.03 -25.01 12.05
N GLY A 262 -14.18 -25.09 13.37
CA GLY A 262 -13.26 -25.81 14.23
C GLY A 262 -11.83 -25.25 14.12
N SER A 263 -10.87 -26.12 13.77
CA SER A 263 -9.46 -25.77 13.54
C SER A 263 -9.16 -25.41 12.09
N ARG A 264 -10.16 -25.13 11.24
CA ARG A 264 -9.92 -24.73 9.84
C ARG A 264 -10.43 -23.33 9.58
N VAL A 265 -9.61 -22.54 8.91
CA VAL A 265 -9.97 -21.20 8.43
C VAL A 265 -9.86 -21.20 6.92
N ARG A 266 -10.89 -20.67 6.28
CA ARG A 266 -10.93 -20.37 4.86
C ARG A 266 -11.03 -18.87 4.69
N VAL A 267 -10.08 -18.30 3.95
CA VAL A 267 -10.13 -16.90 3.54
C VAL A 267 -10.25 -16.84 2.02
N THR A 268 -11.10 -15.94 1.54
CA THR A 268 -11.18 -15.59 0.12
C THR A 268 -10.85 -14.11 0.00
N ALA A 269 -10.02 -13.74 -0.96
CA ALA A 269 -9.68 -12.35 -1.27
C ALA A 269 -9.84 -12.11 -2.77
N GLN A 270 -10.31 -10.91 -3.14
CA GLN A 270 -10.59 -10.55 -4.52
C GLN A 270 -10.21 -9.10 -4.80
N LEU A 271 -9.44 -8.89 -5.87
CA LEU A 271 -9.04 -7.57 -6.35
C LEU A 271 -9.86 -7.20 -7.59
N ILE A 272 -10.49 -6.04 -7.55
CA ILE A 272 -11.48 -5.60 -8.53
C ILE A 272 -11.12 -4.20 -9.04
N GLU A 273 -11.19 -4.00 -10.35
CA GLU A 273 -11.14 -2.67 -10.97
C GLU A 273 -12.49 -1.98 -10.80
N ALA A 274 -12.53 -0.88 -10.06
CA ALA A 274 -13.77 -0.28 -9.59
C ALA A 274 -14.54 0.45 -10.70
N GLU A 275 -13.87 0.91 -11.76
CA GLU A 275 -14.55 1.59 -12.88
C GLU A 275 -15.47 0.63 -13.66
N THR A 276 -15.02 -0.59 -13.89
CA THR A 276 -15.71 -1.58 -14.75
C THR A 276 -16.35 -2.72 -13.97
N GLY A 277 -15.97 -2.92 -12.70
CA GLY A 277 -16.32 -4.10 -11.91
C GLY A 277 -15.56 -5.36 -12.36
N LYS A 278 -14.52 -5.23 -13.18
CA LYS A 278 -13.71 -6.37 -13.65
C LYS A 278 -12.91 -6.96 -12.49
N HIS A 279 -13.09 -8.25 -12.23
CA HIS A 279 -12.21 -9.00 -11.33
C HIS A 279 -10.83 -9.15 -11.99
N ILE A 280 -9.81 -8.65 -11.31
CA ILE A 280 -8.40 -8.75 -11.72
C ILE A 280 -7.83 -10.06 -11.20
N TRP A 281 -8.08 -10.34 -9.92
CA TRP A 281 -7.55 -11.50 -9.22
C TRP A 281 -8.51 -11.97 -8.13
N ALA A 282 -8.51 -13.27 -7.87
CA ALA A 282 -9.25 -13.88 -6.77
C ALA A 282 -8.52 -15.14 -6.30
N GLU A 283 -8.34 -15.29 -4.99
CA GLU A 283 -7.70 -16.46 -4.41
C GLU A 283 -8.42 -16.97 -3.15
N ARG A 284 -8.28 -18.27 -2.89
CA ARG A 284 -8.81 -18.94 -1.71
C ARG A 284 -7.68 -19.60 -0.93
N TYR A 285 -7.55 -19.20 0.33
CA TYR A 285 -6.60 -19.77 1.28
C TYR A 285 -7.33 -20.70 2.24
N ASP A 286 -6.96 -21.98 2.24
CA ASP A 286 -7.38 -22.95 3.24
C ASP A 286 -6.21 -23.21 4.19
N ARG A 287 -6.42 -22.98 5.49
CA ARG A 287 -5.40 -23.12 6.52
C ARG A 287 -5.93 -23.84 7.77
N GLU A 288 -5.01 -24.53 8.43
CA GLU A 288 -5.24 -25.06 9.77
C GLU A 288 -4.92 -23.98 10.80
N LEU A 289 -5.83 -23.75 11.73
CA LEU A 289 -5.74 -22.75 12.78
C LEU A 289 -5.02 -23.35 13.98
N THR A 290 -3.70 -23.15 14.03
CA THR A 290 -2.87 -23.45 15.21
C THR A 290 -2.78 -22.24 16.14
N ASP A 291 -2.43 -21.09 15.57
CA ASP A 291 -2.40 -19.78 16.22
C ASP A 291 -3.09 -18.78 15.28
N ILE A 292 -3.94 -17.92 15.84
CA ILE A 292 -4.74 -16.97 15.06
C ILE A 292 -3.92 -15.78 14.57
N PHE A 293 -2.92 -15.34 15.34
CA PHE A 293 -2.06 -14.21 14.97
C PHE A 293 -1.03 -14.63 13.94
N ASP A 294 -0.39 -15.79 14.11
CA ASP A 294 0.55 -16.30 13.11
C ASP A 294 -0.15 -16.52 11.76
N LEU A 295 -1.38 -17.04 11.79
CA LEU A 295 -2.20 -17.21 10.60
C LEU A 295 -2.58 -15.86 9.95
N GLN A 296 -2.92 -14.87 10.76
CA GLN A 296 -3.24 -13.52 10.29
C GLN A 296 -2.04 -12.88 9.60
N ASP A 297 -0.85 -12.99 10.18
CA ASP A 297 0.41 -12.48 9.62
C ASP A 297 0.74 -13.18 8.29
N GLU A 298 0.65 -14.52 8.25
CA GLU A 298 0.88 -15.31 7.03
C GLU A 298 -0.07 -14.89 5.90
N LEU A 299 -1.36 -14.77 6.20
CA LEU A 299 -2.38 -14.43 5.20
C LEU A 299 -2.24 -12.97 4.73
N THR A 300 -1.94 -12.05 5.64
CA THR A 300 -1.69 -10.64 5.30
C THR A 300 -0.51 -10.52 4.35
N GLU A 301 0.59 -11.21 4.66
CA GLU A 301 1.77 -11.24 3.80
C GLU A 301 1.45 -11.82 2.42
N ALA A 302 0.77 -12.97 2.37
CA ALA A 302 0.40 -13.62 1.13
C ALA A 302 -0.50 -12.72 0.27
N ILE A 303 -1.59 -12.19 0.83
CA ILE A 303 -2.56 -11.36 0.10
C ILE A 303 -1.89 -10.07 -0.39
N SER A 304 -1.18 -9.35 0.48
CA SER A 304 -0.57 -8.06 0.11
C SER A 304 0.49 -8.22 -0.98
N SER A 305 1.26 -9.31 -0.96
CA SER A 305 2.29 -9.59 -1.97
C SER A 305 1.66 -9.93 -3.34
N HIS A 306 0.57 -10.70 -3.37
CA HIS A 306 -0.16 -10.96 -4.62
C HIS A 306 -0.81 -9.68 -5.16
N VAL A 307 -1.43 -8.87 -4.30
CA VAL A 307 -2.06 -7.61 -4.69
C VAL A 307 -1.04 -6.65 -5.32
N ASP A 308 0.18 -6.53 -4.78
CA ASP A 308 1.26 -5.72 -5.38
C ASP A 308 1.56 -6.16 -6.82
N VAL A 309 1.74 -7.46 -7.04
CA VAL A 309 2.05 -8.04 -8.37
C VAL A 309 0.91 -7.81 -9.37
N GLU A 310 -0.32 -8.11 -8.97
CA GLU A 310 -1.51 -8.03 -9.85
C GLU A 310 -1.85 -6.58 -10.21
N LEU A 311 -1.78 -5.66 -9.25
CA LEU A 311 -1.96 -4.23 -9.50
C LEU A 311 -0.90 -3.70 -10.47
N ALA A 312 0.37 -4.03 -10.24
CA ALA A 312 1.44 -3.60 -11.14
C ALA A 312 1.24 -4.20 -12.56
N GLY A 313 0.71 -5.42 -12.68
CA GLY A 313 0.33 -6.02 -13.96
C GLY A 313 -0.78 -5.24 -14.67
N SER A 314 -1.87 -4.96 -13.95
CA SER A 314 -3.01 -4.19 -14.47
C SER A 314 -2.59 -2.79 -14.96
N GLU A 315 -1.79 -2.08 -14.18
CA GLU A 315 -1.29 -0.75 -14.54
C GLU A 315 -0.41 -0.77 -15.81
N ARG A 316 0.42 -1.81 -15.99
CA ARG A 316 1.20 -2.00 -17.23
C ARG A 316 0.28 -2.20 -18.44
N GLU A 317 -0.73 -3.07 -18.32
CA GLU A 317 -1.66 -3.33 -19.42
C GLU A 317 -2.43 -2.07 -19.83
N GLN A 318 -2.95 -1.32 -18.85
CA GLN A 318 -3.64 -0.06 -19.09
C GLN A 318 -2.72 0.96 -19.77
N ALA A 319 -1.51 1.12 -19.25
CA ALA A 319 -0.54 2.03 -19.82
C ALA A 319 -0.29 1.70 -21.29
N HIS A 320 -0.23 0.42 -21.69
CA HIS A 320 0.00 0.00 -23.08
C HIS A 320 -1.17 0.29 -24.04
N GLN A 321 -2.41 0.35 -23.56
CA GLN A 321 -3.59 0.57 -24.40
C GLN A 321 -3.71 2.02 -24.92
N LYS A 322 -3.06 2.98 -24.24
CA LYS A 322 -3.12 4.40 -24.62
C LYS A 322 -2.24 4.74 -25.85
N PRO A 323 -2.49 5.85 -26.56
CA PRO A 323 -1.52 6.39 -27.52
C PRO A 323 -0.22 6.86 -26.85
N THR A 324 0.92 6.72 -27.52
CA THR A 324 2.26 7.07 -26.96
C THR A 324 2.50 8.58 -26.76
N THR A 325 1.65 9.42 -27.35
CA THR A 325 1.74 10.89 -27.29
C THR A 325 1.19 11.48 -26.01
N ASP A 326 0.26 10.77 -25.36
CA ASP A 326 -0.59 11.32 -24.29
C ASP A 326 -0.25 10.73 -22.92
N LEU A 327 0.92 10.08 -22.81
CA LEU A 327 1.33 9.40 -21.59
C LEU A 327 1.86 10.37 -20.54
N ASP A 328 1.36 10.22 -19.32
CA ASP A 328 1.92 10.86 -18.14
C ASP A 328 3.22 10.16 -17.68
N ALA A 329 3.83 10.66 -16.60
CA ALA A 329 5.06 10.10 -16.07
C ALA A 329 4.90 8.67 -15.52
N TRP A 330 3.77 8.36 -14.88
CA TRP A 330 3.45 7.04 -14.34
C TRP A 330 3.29 6.00 -15.45
N GLU A 331 2.56 6.35 -16.50
CA GLU A 331 2.32 5.47 -17.65
C GLU A 331 3.59 5.23 -18.47
N LEU A 332 4.42 6.27 -18.64
CA LEU A 332 5.77 6.12 -19.21
C LEU A 332 6.62 5.17 -18.37
N TYR A 333 6.55 5.29 -17.03
CA TYR A 333 7.21 4.37 -16.12
C TYR A 333 6.72 2.93 -16.29
N GLN A 334 5.41 2.71 -16.28
CA GLN A 334 4.84 1.37 -16.42
C GLN A 334 5.19 0.70 -17.75
N ARG A 335 5.15 1.43 -18.86
CA ARG A 335 5.63 0.90 -20.15
C ARG A 335 7.13 0.61 -20.15
N GLY A 336 7.92 1.47 -19.52
CA GLY A 336 9.35 1.22 -19.33
C GLY A 336 9.60 -0.07 -18.57
N MET A 337 8.86 -0.30 -17.48
CA MET A 337 8.96 -1.51 -16.68
C MET A 337 8.47 -2.76 -17.43
N TRP A 338 7.46 -2.66 -18.28
CA TRP A 338 7.04 -3.77 -19.14
C TRP A 338 8.15 -4.24 -20.07
N HIS A 339 8.88 -3.32 -20.71
CA HIS A 339 10.05 -3.67 -21.50
C HIS A 339 11.17 -4.23 -20.62
N PHE A 340 11.45 -3.61 -19.47
CA PHE A 340 12.44 -4.11 -18.52
C PHE A 340 12.19 -5.58 -18.13
N TYR A 341 10.95 -5.99 -17.85
CA TYR A 341 10.64 -7.37 -17.45
C TYR A 341 10.77 -8.43 -18.56
N LYS A 342 11.18 -8.05 -19.77
CA LYS A 342 11.50 -9.00 -20.85
C LYS A 342 12.97 -9.42 -20.91
N TYR A 343 13.86 -8.65 -20.26
CA TYR A 343 15.30 -8.95 -20.18
C TYR A 343 16.04 -9.03 -21.52
N GLY A 344 15.47 -8.49 -22.61
CA GLY A 344 16.15 -8.38 -23.90
C GLY A 344 17.01 -7.12 -24.00
N LYS A 345 18.10 -7.17 -24.78
CA LYS A 345 18.97 -6.00 -25.01
C LYS A 345 18.19 -4.80 -25.56
N ASP A 346 17.41 -5.02 -26.62
CA ASP A 346 16.61 -3.96 -27.25
C ASP A 346 15.48 -3.47 -26.33
N ASP A 347 14.92 -4.35 -25.50
CA ASP A 347 13.93 -3.98 -24.50
C ASP A 347 14.53 -3.11 -23.39
N PHE A 348 15.76 -3.37 -22.93
CA PHE A 348 16.42 -2.49 -21.95
C PHE A 348 16.72 -1.11 -22.53
N VAL A 349 17.07 -1.02 -23.82
CA VAL A 349 17.24 0.27 -24.52
C VAL A 349 15.91 1.04 -24.53
N GLU A 350 14.81 0.39 -24.90
CA GLU A 350 13.51 1.02 -24.95
C GLU A 350 12.98 1.39 -23.55
N ALA A 351 13.19 0.52 -22.56
CA ALA A 351 12.89 0.79 -21.16
C ALA A 351 13.62 2.04 -20.65
N ARG A 352 14.94 2.15 -20.90
CA ARG A 352 15.74 3.33 -20.53
C ARG A 352 15.16 4.60 -21.17
N ARG A 353 14.84 4.54 -22.47
CA ARG A 353 14.25 5.67 -23.22
C ARG A 353 12.92 6.14 -22.62
N LEU A 354 12.03 5.22 -22.26
CA LEU A 354 10.74 5.53 -21.67
C LEU A 354 10.88 6.12 -20.26
N LEU A 355 11.75 5.55 -19.43
CA LEU A 355 12.02 6.07 -18.09
C LEU A 355 12.70 7.45 -18.10
N GLN A 356 13.61 7.70 -19.05
CA GLN A 356 14.18 9.03 -19.25
C GLN A 356 13.10 10.06 -19.61
N ARG A 357 12.12 9.69 -20.44
CA ARG A 357 10.96 10.56 -20.72
C ARG A 357 10.09 10.78 -19.49
N ALA A 358 9.89 9.75 -18.65
CA ALA A 358 9.15 9.89 -17.39
C ALA A 358 9.82 10.92 -16.47
N VAL A 359 11.15 10.82 -16.30
CA VAL A 359 11.95 11.79 -15.52
C VAL A 359 11.93 13.18 -16.14
N GLN A 360 11.97 13.31 -17.48
CA GLN A 360 11.85 14.61 -18.14
C GLN A 360 10.48 15.27 -17.91
N ARG A 361 9.40 14.47 -17.85
CA ARG A 361 8.05 14.95 -17.55
C ARG A 361 7.88 15.34 -16.09
N ALA A 362 8.42 14.53 -15.17
CA ALA A 362 8.34 14.73 -13.74
C ALA A 362 9.72 14.49 -13.10
N PRO A 363 10.57 15.53 -12.99
CA PRO A 363 11.94 15.39 -12.45
C PRO A 363 12.02 14.96 -10.98
N GLU A 364 10.92 15.04 -10.25
CA GLU A 364 10.81 14.61 -8.85
C GLU A 364 10.21 13.20 -8.71
N PHE A 365 9.97 12.52 -9.83
CA PHE A 365 9.38 11.19 -9.84
C PHE A 365 10.41 10.10 -9.47
N ALA A 366 10.63 9.95 -8.16
CA ALA A 366 11.69 9.13 -7.57
C ALA A 366 11.77 7.70 -8.12
N ILE A 367 10.64 7.02 -8.28
CA ILE A 367 10.61 5.62 -8.75
C ILE A 367 11.11 5.46 -10.19
N ALA A 368 10.94 6.47 -11.05
CA ALA A 368 11.48 6.45 -12.41
C ALA A 368 13.01 6.59 -12.42
N HIS A 369 13.57 7.41 -11.51
CA HIS A 369 15.01 7.45 -11.27
C HIS A 369 15.53 6.09 -10.77
N ALA A 370 14.85 5.46 -9.81
CA ALA A 370 15.22 4.12 -9.34
C ALA A 370 15.18 3.08 -10.47
N GLY A 371 14.16 3.14 -11.34
CA GLY A 371 14.08 2.27 -12.52
C GLY A 371 15.26 2.43 -13.47
N LEU A 372 15.73 3.66 -13.73
CA LEU A 372 16.93 3.90 -14.55
C LEU A 372 18.19 3.28 -13.93
N ALA A 373 18.34 3.39 -12.60
CA ALA A 373 19.45 2.75 -11.89
C ALA A 373 19.38 1.21 -11.97
N VAL A 374 18.19 0.62 -11.86
CA VAL A 374 17.99 -0.83 -11.99
C VAL A 374 18.31 -1.30 -13.42
N ILE A 375 17.96 -0.54 -14.45
CA ILE A 375 18.35 -0.84 -15.84
C ILE A 375 19.87 -0.79 -15.99
N ALA A 376 20.52 0.25 -15.48
CA ALA A 376 21.98 0.37 -15.51
C ALA A 376 22.66 -0.85 -14.86
N TYR A 377 22.21 -1.23 -13.67
CA TYR A 377 22.68 -2.46 -13.00
C TYR A 377 22.50 -3.69 -13.91
N ASN A 378 21.30 -3.92 -14.45
CA ASN A 378 21.02 -5.12 -15.25
C ASN A 378 21.77 -5.14 -16.59
N ASN A 379 21.97 -3.98 -17.23
CA ASN A 379 22.81 -3.88 -18.44
C ASN A 379 24.22 -4.44 -18.20
N THR A 380 24.81 -4.18 -17.03
CA THR A 380 26.12 -4.73 -16.69
C THR A 380 26.07 -6.24 -16.42
N LEU A 381 25.03 -6.71 -15.73
CA LEU A 381 24.87 -8.13 -15.36
C LEU A 381 24.67 -9.03 -16.58
N TYR A 382 23.85 -8.58 -17.55
CA TYR A 382 23.56 -9.33 -18.77
C TYR A 382 24.62 -9.12 -19.88
N GLY A 383 25.61 -8.26 -19.65
CA GLY A 383 26.66 -7.96 -20.63
C GLY A 383 26.15 -7.20 -21.85
N TYR A 384 25.13 -6.36 -21.67
CA TYR A 384 24.57 -5.50 -22.73
C TYR A 384 25.23 -4.13 -22.79
N THR A 385 25.97 -3.76 -21.75
CA THR A 385 26.74 -2.51 -21.65
C THR A 385 27.89 -2.44 -22.66
N GLU A 386 28.11 -1.25 -23.22
CA GLU A 386 29.28 -0.93 -24.05
C GLU A 386 30.39 -0.25 -23.23
N ASP A 387 29.99 0.57 -22.25
CA ASP A 387 30.87 1.19 -21.26
C ASP A 387 30.28 1.00 -19.86
N ARG A 388 30.81 0.00 -19.15
CA ARG A 388 30.37 -0.38 -17.80
C ARG A 388 30.53 0.77 -16.81
N THR A 389 31.57 1.58 -16.95
CA THR A 389 31.85 2.67 -15.99
C THR A 389 30.81 3.77 -16.17
N ALA A 390 30.58 4.19 -17.41
CA ALA A 390 29.57 5.20 -17.72
C ALA A 390 28.16 4.77 -17.31
N ASP A 391 27.78 3.51 -17.57
CA ASP A 391 26.48 2.98 -17.16
C ASP A 391 26.31 2.98 -15.63
N LEU A 392 27.34 2.58 -14.88
CA LEU A 392 27.27 2.57 -13.41
C LEU A 392 27.28 3.97 -12.81
N ASP A 393 28.00 4.93 -13.40
CA ASP A 393 27.98 6.33 -12.98
C ASP A 393 26.60 6.97 -13.22
N GLU A 394 25.99 6.73 -14.39
CA GLU A 394 24.59 7.14 -14.67
C GLU A 394 23.62 6.47 -13.68
N GLY A 395 23.78 5.18 -13.45
CA GLY A 395 22.97 4.41 -12.51
C GLY A 395 23.08 4.92 -11.07
N LEU A 396 24.30 5.22 -10.60
CA LEU A 396 24.54 5.77 -9.27
C LEU A 396 23.89 7.15 -9.12
N HIS A 397 24.08 8.03 -10.10
CA HIS A 397 23.45 9.35 -10.10
C HIS A 397 21.93 9.26 -9.93
N HIS A 398 21.28 8.38 -10.70
CA HIS A 398 19.84 8.19 -10.60
C HIS A 398 19.41 7.50 -9.30
N ALA A 399 20.16 6.52 -8.80
CA ALA A 399 19.84 5.88 -7.53
C ALA A 399 19.93 6.85 -6.33
N GLU A 400 20.99 7.66 -6.28
CA GLU A 400 21.16 8.68 -5.24
C GLU A 400 20.07 9.76 -5.35
N LYS A 401 19.69 10.16 -6.58
CA LYS A 401 18.58 11.09 -6.80
C LYS A 401 17.24 10.51 -6.32
N ALA A 402 16.96 9.24 -6.60
CA ALA A 402 15.74 8.57 -6.17
C ALA A 402 15.62 8.56 -4.63
N VAL A 403 16.70 8.17 -3.93
CA VAL A 403 16.73 8.16 -2.46
C VAL A 403 16.68 9.58 -1.89
N ALA A 404 17.28 10.58 -2.55
CA ALA A 404 17.18 11.97 -2.13
C ALA A 404 15.75 12.54 -2.26
N LEU A 405 14.97 12.05 -3.23
CA LEU A 405 13.56 12.43 -3.42
C LEU A 405 12.63 11.71 -2.46
N ASP A 406 12.84 10.41 -2.21
CA ASP A 406 12.12 9.64 -1.20
C ASP A 406 13.00 8.53 -0.61
N ASP A 407 13.51 8.75 0.60
CA ASP A 407 14.38 7.82 1.32
C ASP A 407 13.60 6.77 2.15
N ARG A 408 12.27 6.83 2.09
CA ARG A 408 11.34 5.91 2.76
C ARG A 408 10.70 4.92 1.79
N ASP A 409 10.99 5.02 0.50
CA ASP A 409 10.63 4.02 -0.49
C ASP A 409 11.64 2.86 -0.50
N SER A 410 11.12 1.65 -0.27
CA SER A 410 11.90 0.41 -0.33
C SER A 410 12.53 0.19 -1.70
N TYR A 411 11.83 0.54 -2.79
CA TYR A 411 12.34 0.35 -4.15
C TYR A 411 13.53 1.25 -4.47
N ASN A 412 13.51 2.51 -4.01
CA ASN A 412 14.61 3.46 -4.23
C ASN A 412 15.89 2.97 -3.52
N LEU A 413 15.76 2.49 -2.29
CA LEU A 413 16.87 1.92 -1.54
C LEU A 413 17.35 0.58 -2.11
N TYR A 414 16.44 -0.23 -2.65
CA TYR A 414 16.80 -1.42 -3.42
C TYR A 414 17.69 -1.04 -4.61
N ALA A 415 17.25 -0.09 -5.45
CA ALA A 415 18.01 0.35 -6.63
C ALA A 415 19.42 0.85 -6.25
N LEU A 416 19.52 1.65 -5.19
CA LEU A 416 20.78 2.14 -4.66
C LEU A 416 21.69 1.01 -4.17
N GLY A 417 21.16 0.07 -3.40
CA GLY A 417 21.92 -1.09 -2.94
C GLY A 417 22.43 -1.98 -4.07
N ARG A 418 21.66 -2.12 -5.15
CA ARG A 418 22.08 -2.87 -6.35
C ARG A 418 23.25 -2.21 -7.06
N ILE A 419 23.24 -0.89 -7.20
CA ILE A 419 24.38 -0.15 -7.76
C ILE A 419 25.62 -0.31 -6.87
N PHE A 420 25.51 -0.12 -5.55
CA PHE A 420 26.65 -0.32 -4.64
C PHE A 420 27.19 -1.74 -4.67
N THR A 421 26.33 -2.75 -4.84
CA THR A 421 26.77 -4.14 -5.00
C THR A 421 27.69 -4.27 -6.21
N ASN A 422 27.31 -3.66 -7.34
CA ASN A 422 28.09 -3.70 -8.57
C ASN A 422 29.41 -2.92 -8.47
N LEU A 423 29.39 -1.79 -7.76
CA LEU A 423 30.58 -0.98 -7.44
C LEU A 423 31.52 -1.65 -6.41
N GLY A 424 31.09 -2.75 -5.78
CA GLY A 424 31.88 -3.44 -4.77
C GLY A 424 31.84 -2.79 -3.38
N GLU A 425 30.93 -1.84 -3.16
CA GLU A 425 30.80 -1.08 -1.92
C GLU A 425 29.92 -1.81 -0.90
N ARG A 426 30.48 -2.89 -0.33
CA ARG A 426 29.77 -3.83 0.57
C ARG A 426 28.90 -3.17 1.62
N ASP A 427 29.48 -2.33 2.48
CA ASP A 427 28.78 -1.80 3.64
C ASP A 427 27.64 -0.86 3.23
N ARG A 428 27.84 -0.06 2.17
CA ARG A 428 26.80 0.82 1.61
C ARG A 428 25.69 0.01 0.95
N ALA A 429 26.03 -1.03 0.20
CA ALA A 429 25.05 -1.93 -0.43
C ALA A 429 24.15 -2.61 0.61
N VAL A 430 24.77 -3.29 1.57
CA VAL A 430 24.07 -4.02 2.63
C VAL A 430 23.21 -3.06 3.46
N SER A 431 23.75 -1.92 3.89
CA SER A 431 22.99 -0.96 4.70
C SER A 431 21.76 -0.42 3.96
N ALA A 432 21.85 -0.14 2.66
CA ALA A 432 20.72 0.33 1.86
C ALA A 432 19.64 -0.75 1.74
N LEU A 433 20.04 -2.00 1.46
CA LEU A 433 19.13 -3.12 1.26
C LEU A 433 18.46 -3.59 2.57
N GLU A 434 19.17 -3.56 3.69
CA GLU A 434 18.56 -3.79 5.00
C GLU A 434 17.55 -2.69 5.36
N LYS A 435 17.83 -1.43 5.03
CA LYS A 435 16.85 -0.34 5.20
C LYS A 435 15.63 -0.57 4.30
N ALA A 436 15.82 -1.01 3.05
CA ALA A 436 14.74 -1.34 2.13
C ALA A 436 13.81 -2.41 2.71
N ILE A 437 14.37 -3.49 3.25
CA ILE A 437 13.60 -4.57 3.90
C ILE A 437 12.90 -4.08 5.18
N ARG A 438 13.54 -3.23 6.00
CA ARG A 438 12.87 -2.67 7.18
C ARG A 438 11.66 -1.80 6.83
N LEU A 439 11.72 -1.07 5.72
CA LEU A 439 10.61 -0.23 5.24
C LEU A 439 9.49 -1.05 4.62
N ASN A 440 9.83 -2.11 3.88
CA ASN A 440 8.86 -3.06 3.35
C ASN A 440 9.36 -4.51 3.51
N PRO A 441 9.00 -5.19 4.62
CA PRO A 441 9.38 -6.58 4.86
C PRO A 441 8.80 -7.59 3.86
N ASN A 442 7.77 -7.18 3.10
CA ASN A 442 7.09 -8.00 2.10
C ASN A 442 7.63 -7.75 0.68
N SER A 443 8.67 -6.91 0.53
CA SER A 443 9.30 -6.68 -0.77
C SER A 443 10.20 -7.85 -1.16
N ALA A 444 9.69 -8.77 -1.99
CA ALA A 444 10.45 -9.91 -2.51
C ALA A 444 11.75 -9.46 -3.22
N ILE A 445 11.68 -8.37 -3.98
CA ILE A 445 12.83 -7.79 -4.68
C ILE A 445 13.89 -7.21 -3.74
N ALA A 446 13.51 -6.66 -2.58
CA ALA A 446 14.46 -6.16 -1.60
C ALA A 446 15.22 -7.32 -0.92
N HIS A 447 14.49 -8.40 -0.57
CA HIS A 447 15.11 -9.65 -0.10
C HIS A 447 16.05 -10.25 -1.14
N HIS A 448 15.62 -10.37 -2.39
CA HIS A 448 16.47 -10.77 -3.51
C HIS A 448 17.70 -9.86 -3.64
N GLY A 449 17.51 -8.54 -3.53
CA GLY A 449 18.56 -7.55 -3.60
C GLY A 449 19.65 -7.79 -2.55
N LEU A 450 19.25 -7.95 -1.29
CA LEU A 450 20.17 -8.26 -0.19
C LEU A 450 20.82 -9.64 -0.36
N ALA A 451 20.06 -10.65 -0.78
CA ALA A 451 20.58 -12.00 -1.00
C ALA A 451 21.70 -12.02 -2.05
N ILE A 452 21.49 -11.31 -3.17
CA ILE A 452 22.53 -11.12 -4.19
C ILE A 452 23.72 -10.37 -3.61
N ALA A 453 23.53 -9.28 -2.87
CA ALA A 453 24.65 -8.53 -2.30
C ALA A 453 25.50 -9.42 -1.38
N ARG A 454 24.87 -10.12 -0.42
CA ARG A 454 25.53 -11.07 0.49
C ARG A 454 26.32 -12.12 -0.30
N TYR A 455 25.69 -12.73 -1.31
CA TYR A 455 26.36 -13.70 -2.19
C TYR A 455 27.55 -13.08 -2.94
N TRP A 456 27.39 -11.87 -3.49
CA TRP A 456 28.41 -11.17 -4.26
C TRP A 456 29.67 -10.89 -3.44
N PHE A 457 29.49 -10.66 -2.13
CA PHE A 457 30.57 -10.42 -1.17
C PHE A 457 31.07 -11.70 -0.48
N GLY A 458 30.49 -12.86 -0.80
CA GLY A 458 30.92 -14.17 -0.33
C GLY A 458 30.28 -14.64 0.98
N GLU A 459 29.18 -14.02 1.40
CA GLU A 459 28.45 -14.28 2.65
C GLU A 459 27.30 -15.26 2.41
N ALA A 460 27.63 -16.48 1.98
CA ALA A 460 26.65 -17.44 1.49
C ALA A 460 25.65 -17.95 2.55
N GLU A 461 26.04 -17.97 3.84
CA GLU A 461 25.13 -18.38 4.93
C GLU A 461 23.95 -17.41 5.07
N ASP A 462 24.18 -16.11 4.88
CA ASP A 462 23.16 -15.07 4.99
C ASP A 462 22.26 -15.01 3.73
N THR A 463 22.71 -15.55 2.60
CA THR A 463 21.99 -15.54 1.32
C THR A 463 20.76 -16.46 1.31
N ILE A 464 20.87 -17.67 1.86
CA ILE A 464 19.82 -18.71 1.78
C ILE A 464 18.49 -18.27 2.40
N PRO A 465 18.42 -17.80 3.66
CA PRO A 465 17.15 -17.44 4.28
C PRO A 465 16.46 -16.27 3.57
N LEU A 466 17.23 -15.36 2.96
CA LEU A 466 16.68 -14.24 2.18
C LEU A 466 15.99 -14.73 0.91
N TYR A 467 16.54 -15.75 0.23
CA TYR A 467 15.86 -16.33 -0.94
C TYR A 467 14.65 -17.17 -0.58
N GLU A 468 14.70 -17.91 0.52
CA GLU A 468 13.50 -18.61 1.03
C GLU A 468 12.36 -17.63 1.32
N ARG A 469 12.69 -16.46 1.87
CA ARG A 469 11.74 -15.37 2.09
C ARG A 469 11.24 -14.77 0.78
N ALA A 470 12.13 -14.45 -0.17
CA ALA A 470 11.75 -13.86 -1.46
C ALA A 470 10.84 -14.79 -2.28
N ILE A 471 11.14 -16.09 -2.32
CA ILE A 471 10.32 -17.10 -3.02
C ILE A 471 8.95 -17.27 -2.36
N ARG A 472 8.89 -17.21 -1.02
CA ARG A 472 7.60 -17.26 -0.31
C ARG A 472 6.73 -16.05 -0.63
N LEU A 473 7.33 -14.87 -0.70
CA LEU A 473 6.63 -13.62 -0.99
C LEU A 473 6.15 -13.54 -2.45
N SER A 474 6.93 -14.08 -3.39
CA SER A 474 6.60 -14.07 -4.82
C SER A 474 6.90 -15.45 -5.45
N PRO A 475 6.01 -16.44 -5.26
CA PRO A 475 6.21 -17.81 -5.77
C PRO A 475 6.05 -17.94 -7.28
N TYR A 476 5.60 -16.88 -7.96
CA TYR A 476 5.44 -16.81 -9.42
C TYR A 476 6.24 -15.64 -10.02
N ASP A 477 7.33 -15.22 -9.35
CA ASP A 477 8.16 -14.11 -9.81
C ASP A 477 8.74 -14.36 -11.21
N PRO A 478 8.72 -13.39 -12.14
CA PRO A 478 9.34 -13.54 -13.46
C PRO A 478 10.86 -13.84 -13.42
N GLN A 479 11.53 -13.54 -12.31
CA GLN A 479 12.94 -13.85 -12.05
C GLN A 479 13.13 -15.05 -11.11
N LEU A 480 12.13 -15.90 -10.89
CA LEU A 480 12.26 -17.03 -9.96
C LEU A 480 13.44 -17.95 -10.31
N TRP A 481 13.73 -18.12 -11.61
CA TRP A 481 14.94 -18.81 -12.08
C TRP A 481 16.24 -18.20 -11.52
N ALA A 482 16.32 -16.87 -11.40
CA ALA A 482 17.48 -16.16 -10.89
C ALA A 482 17.62 -16.38 -9.37
N PHE A 483 16.51 -16.53 -8.66
CA PHE A 483 16.51 -16.77 -7.21
C PHE A 483 17.08 -18.16 -6.92
N HIS A 484 16.58 -19.16 -7.63
CA HIS A 484 17.12 -20.53 -7.59
C HIS A 484 18.58 -20.59 -8.04
N PHE A 485 18.94 -19.87 -9.11
CA PHE A 485 20.33 -19.80 -9.58
C PHE A 485 21.28 -19.29 -8.49
N VAL A 486 20.99 -18.15 -7.86
CA VAL A 486 21.89 -17.60 -6.84
C VAL A 486 21.90 -18.45 -5.58
N ARG A 487 20.76 -19.02 -5.17
CA ARG A 487 20.70 -19.96 -4.04
C ARG A 487 21.53 -21.22 -4.30
N SER A 488 21.50 -21.75 -5.54
CA SER A 488 22.39 -22.84 -5.97
C SER A 488 23.87 -22.48 -5.82
N MET A 489 24.26 -21.28 -6.26
CA MET A 489 25.63 -20.81 -6.12
C MET A 489 26.02 -20.63 -4.64
N ALA A 490 25.12 -20.12 -3.78
CA ALA A 490 25.36 -20.04 -2.35
C ALA A 490 25.55 -21.44 -1.73
N HIS A 491 24.72 -22.43 -2.08
CA HIS A 491 24.93 -23.83 -1.66
C HIS A 491 26.28 -24.39 -2.11
N CYS A 492 26.74 -24.07 -3.33
CA CYS A 492 28.09 -24.43 -3.80
C CYS A 492 29.21 -23.77 -2.98
N MET A 493 29.00 -22.55 -2.44
CA MET A 493 29.96 -21.90 -1.54
C MET A 493 30.06 -22.61 -0.19
N LEU A 494 28.93 -23.15 0.30
CA LEU A 494 28.82 -23.86 1.57
C LEU A 494 29.11 -25.37 1.47
N ASP A 495 29.56 -25.85 0.32
CA ASP A 495 29.81 -27.27 0.03
C ASP A 495 28.56 -28.17 0.16
N GLN A 496 27.37 -27.57 0.01
CA GLN A 496 26.06 -28.25 0.05
C GLN A 496 25.64 -28.67 -1.36
N ILE A 497 26.46 -29.51 -2.00
CA ILE A 497 26.39 -29.76 -3.45
C ILE A 497 25.05 -30.38 -3.90
N ASP A 498 24.46 -31.27 -3.10
CA ASP A 498 23.16 -31.88 -3.45
C ASP A 498 22.04 -30.84 -3.53
N LEU A 499 21.99 -29.90 -2.58
CA LEU A 499 21.03 -28.79 -2.60
C LEU A 499 21.31 -27.84 -3.77
N ALA A 500 22.58 -27.57 -4.08
CA ALA A 500 22.94 -26.76 -5.23
C ALA A 500 22.43 -27.35 -6.55
N ILE A 501 22.53 -28.68 -6.73
CA ILE A 501 22.01 -29.36 -7.93
C ILE A 501 20.49 -29.26 -8.02
N ILE A 502 19.77 -29.41 -6.89
CA ILE A 502 18.32 -29.26 -6.83
C ILE A 502 17.90 -27.85 -7.29
N ASP A 503 18.53 -26.83 -6.72
CA ASP A 503 18.20 -25.44 -7.08
C ASP A 503 18.58 -25.09 -8.52
N ALA A 504 19.73 -25.54 -9.02
CA ALA A 504 20.09 -25.29 -10.41
C ALA A 504 19.10 -25.93 -11.39
N LYS A 505 18.56 -27.12 -11.06
CA LYS A 505 17.51 -27.77 -11.85
C LYS A 505 16.17 -27.03 -11.76
N ALA A 506 15.80 -26.54 -10.57
CA ALA A 506 14.62 -25.70 -10.42
C ALA A 506 14.73 -24.43 -11.28
N ALA A 507 15.89 -23.77 -11.27
CA ALA A 507 16.16 -22.61 -12.13
C ALA A 507 15.96 -22.90 -13.62
N ILE A 508 16.43 -24.06 -14.10
CA ILE A 508 16.24 -24.49 -15.51
C ILE A 508 14.76 -24.77 -15.83
N GLN A 509 13.99 -25.30 -14.87
CA GLN A 509 12.58 -25.60 -15.05
C GLN A 509 11.73 -24.33 -15.20
N GLU A 510 12.08 -23.28 -14.45
CA GLU A 510 11.42 -21.96 -14.55
C GLU A 510 11.72 -21.26 -15.88
N LYS A 511 12.99 -21.26 -16.31
CA LYS A 511 13.42 -20.57 -17.53
C LYS A 511 14.59 -21.30 -18.22
N SER A 512 14.36 -21.78 -19.44
CA SER A 512 15.29 -22.67 -20.17
C SER A 512 16.17 -21.97 -21.22
N ASP A 513 15.99 -20.67 -21.47
CA ASP A 513 16.73 -19.89 -22.48
C ASP A 513 17.89 -19.06 -21.90
N GLU A 514 18.10 -19.08 -20.58
CA GLU A 514 19.20 -18.39 -19.91
C GLU A 514 20.41 -19.32 -19.71
N ILE A 515 21.64 -18.80 -19.89
CA ILE A 515 22.86 -19.61 -19.68
C ILE A 515 23.19 -19.87 -18.21
N MET A 516 22.81 -18.96 -17.31
CA MET A 516 23.27 -18.97 -15.91
C MET A 516 22.83 -20.21 -15.12
N PRO A 517 21.57 -20.68 -15.22
CA PRO A 517 21.14 -21.93 -14.58
C PRO A 517 21.96 -23.16 -15.02
N TYR A 518 22.26 -23.28 -16.31
CA TYR A 518 23.07 -24.37 -16.85
C TYR A 518 24.53 -24.30 -16.37
N LEU A 519 25.10 -23.11 -16.25
CA LEU A 519 26.45 -22.95 -15.72
C LEU A 519 26.53 -23.22 -14.22
N ALA A 520 25.51 -22.88 -13.44
CA ALA A 520 25.41 -23.29 -12.03
C ALA A 520 25.33 -24.81 -11.90
N LEU A 521 24.50 -25.47 -12.72
CA LEU A 521 24.40 -26.93 -12.73
C LEU A 521 25.72 -27.60 -13.13
N ALA A 522 26.37 -27.11 -14.18
CA ALA A 522 27.67 -27.58 -14.64
C ALA A 522 28.72 -27.45 -13.54
N PHE A 523 28.73 -26.31 -12.86
CA PHE A 523 29.64 -26.06 -11.75
C PHE A 523 29.41 -27.02 -10.58
N ALA A 524 28.15 -27.17 -10.13
CA ALA A 524 27.82 -28.10 -9.04
C ALA A 524 28.24 -29.54 -9.37
N TYR A 525 28.00 -30.01 -10.59
CA TYR A 525 28.46 -31.32 -11.05
C TYR A 525 29.98 -31.45 -11.12
N SER A 526 30.69 -30.39 -11.52
CA SER A 526 32.15 -30.40 -11.45
C SER A 526 32.67 -30.49 -10.02
N LEU A 527 31.98 -29.92 -9.03
CA LEU A 527 32.36 -30.02 -7.62
C LEU A 527 32.15 -31.44 -7.07
N SER A 528 31.06 -32.13 -7.47
CA SER A 528 30.82 -33.53 -7.12
C SER A 528 31.60 -34.55 -7.97
N LYS A 529 32.42 -34.09 -8.93
CA LYS A 529 33.19 -34.90 -9.90
C LYS A 529 32.32 -35.72 -10.88
N ASN A 530 31.06 -35.34 -11.05
CA ASN A 530 30.14 -35.90 -12.06
C ASN A 530 30.36 -35.19 -13.41
N TYR A 531 31.53 -35.41 -14.01
CA TYR A 531 31.96 -34.62 -15.17
C TYR A 531 31.13 -34.87 -16.45
N GLU A 532 30.49 -36.04 -16.59
CA GLU A 532 29.64 -36.35 -17.74
C GLU A 532 28.39 -35.46 -17.74
N GLU A 533 27.67 -35.42 -16.62
CA GLU A 533 26.52 -34.55 -16.43
C GLU A 533 26.91 -33.08 -16.42
N GLY A 534 28.07 -32.74 -15.83
CA GLY A 534 28.63 -31.40 -15.88
C GLY A 534 28.89 -30.92 -17.31
N HIS A 535 29.47 -31.78 -18.16
CA HIS A 535 29.73 -31.46 -19.56
C HIS A 535 28.42 -31.30 -20.34
N ALA A 536 27.42 -32.17 -20.10
CA ALA A 536 26.11 -32.05 -20.71
C ALA A 536 25.43 -30.70 -20.36
N ALA A 537 25.47 -30.29 -19.09
CA ALA A 537 24.94 -28.99 -18.66
C ALA A 537 25.70 -27.82 -19.31
N TYR A 538 27.03 -27.87 -19.35
CA TYR A 538 27.86 -26.85 -20.01
C TYR A 538 27.58 -26.77 -21.53
N GLN A 539 27.35 -27.89 -22.20
CA GLN A 539 26.99 -27.92 -23.62
C GLN A 539 25.65 -27.22 -23.89
N GLN A 540 24.67 -27.33 -22.99
CA GLN A 540 23.41 -26.58 -23.10
C GLN A 540 23.68 -25.07 -23.01
N ALA A 541 24.46 -24.61 -22.03
CA ALA A 541 24.86 -23.21 -21.93
C ALA A 541 25.58 -22.71 -23.20
N SER A 542 26.46 -23.53 -23.77
CA SER A 542 27.20 -23.22 -25.00
C SER A 542 26.31 -23.21 -26.25
N THR A 543 25.23 -23.99 -26.26
CA THR A 543 24.24 -23.99 -27.35
C THR A 543 23.44 -22.68 -27.34
N LEU A 544 23.04 -22.23 -26.14
CA LEU A 544 22.37 -20.95 -25.95
C LEU A 544 23.29 -19.76 -26.25
N ARG A 545 24.59 -19.89 -25.95
CA ARG A 545 25.62 -18.89 -26.28
C ARG A 545 26.84 -19.52 -26.97
N PRO A 546 26.87 -19.59 -28.31
CA PRO A 546 27.94 -20.23 -29.08
C PRO A 546 29.35 -19.63 -28.93
N LYS A 547 29.50 -18.48 -28.28
CA LYS A 547 30.79 -17.81 -27.98
C LYS A 547 30.96 -17.57 -26.48
N LEU A 548 30.61 -18.57 -25.67
CA LEU A 548 30.80 -18.51 -24.24
C LEU A 548 32.29 -18.72 -23.88
N SER A 549 32.87 -17.79 -23.13
CA SER A 549 34.27 -17.86 -22.70
C SER A 549 34.47 -17.32 -21.29
N ALA A 550 35.62 -17.64 -20.69
CA ALA A 550 36.00 -17.12 -19.38
C ALA A 550 36.09 -15.59 -19.37
N ALA A 551 36.58 -14.98 -20.47
CA ALA A 551 36.60 -13.53 -20.64
C ALA A 551 35.19 -12.93 -20.59
N TYR A 552 34.21 -13.55 -21.28
CA TYR A 552 32.82 -13.11 -21.21
C TYR A 552 32.25 -13.20 -19.78
N ILE A 553 32.43 -14.34 -19.09
CA ILE A 553 31.94 -14.50 -17.71
C ILE A 553 32.54 -13.46 -16.77
N LYS A 554 33.85 -13.16 -16.90
CA LYS A 554 34.49 -12.10 -16.10
C LYS A 554 33.91 -10.72 -16.39
N SER A 555 33.60 -10.42 -17.65
CA SER A 555 33.06 -9.12 -18.05
C SER A 555 31.67 -8.83 -17.45
N THR A 556 30.85 -9.86 -17.22
CA THR A 556 29.51 -9.72 -16.64
C THR A 556 29.53 -9.73 -15.11
N THR A 557 30.54 -10.36 -14.49
CA THR A 557 30.60 -10.58 -13.04
C THR A 557 31.33 -9.48 -12.26
N GLY A 558 32.08 -8.59 -12.93
CA GLY A 558 32.62 -7.37 -12.31
C GLY A 558 33.38 -7.59 -11.00
N ASN A 559 32.94 -6.91 -9.92
CA ASN A 559 33.53 -6.96 -8.57
C ASN A 559 33.10 -8.18 -7.72
N PHE A 560 32.66 -9.27 -8.35
CA PHE A 560 32.26 -10.48 -7.64
C PHE A 560 33.43 -11.11 -6.84
N HIS A 561 33.14 -11.73 -5.70
CA HIS A 561 34.11 -12.33 -4.78
C HIS A 561 35.19 -13.16 -5.50
N ALA A 562 36.40 -12.60 -5.58
CA ALA A 562 37.47 -13.08 -6.46
C ALA A 562 37.92 -14.54 -6.20
N PRO A 563 38.07 -15.01 -4.94
CA PRO A 563 38.43 -16.41 -4.67
C PRO A 563 37.42 -17.41 -5.23
N TYR A 564 36.13 -17.07 -5.17
CA TYR A 564 35.09 -17.96 -5.65
C TYR A 564 34.93 -17.89 -7.17
N MET A 565 35.14 -16.73 -7.79
CA MET A 565 35.22 -16.60 -9.24
C MET A 565 36.31 -17.49 -9.84
N ALA A 566 37.49 -17.54 -9.20
CA ALA A 566 38.56 -18.42 -9.64
C ALA A 566 38.16 -19.90 -9.58
N LYS A 567 37.57 -20.34 -8.46
CA LYS A 567 37.05 -21.71 -8.29
C LYS A 567 36.00 -22.07 -9.34
N TYR A 568 35.09 -21.13 -9.62
CA TYR A 568 34.03 -21.28 -10.61
C TYR A 568 34.59 -21.47 -12.03
N LEU A 569 35.48 -20.57 -12.46
CA LEU A 569 36.10 -20.66 -13.79
C LEU A 569 36.96 -21.91 -13.94
N ASP A 570 37.72 -22.32 -12.91
CA ASP A 570 38.51 -23.55 -12.94
C ASP A 570 37.66 -24.80 -13.10
N ALA A 571 36.51 -24.84 -12.45
CA ALA A 571 35.56 -25.93 -12.61
C ALA A 571 34.97 -25.97 -14.04
N LEU A 572 34.56 -24.82 -14.58
CA LEU A 572 34.04 -24.76 -15.95
C LEU A 572 35.11 -25.06 -17.02
N ARG A 573 36.38 -24.69 -16.80
CA ARG A 573 37.51 -25.06 -17.68
C ARG A 573 37.67 -26.57 -17.81
N LYS A 574 37.50 -27.31 -16.70
CA LYS A 574 37.53 -28.79 -16.72
C LYS A 574 36.42 -29.39 -17.59
N LEU A 575 35.35 -28.63 -17.82
CA LEU A 575 34.20 -29.01 -18.66
C LEU A 575 34.29 -28.49 -20.11
N GLY A 576 35.34 -27.74 -20.45
CA GLY A 576 35.59 -27.28 -21.82
C GLY A 576 35.36 -25.78 -22.06
N LEU A 577 35.32 -24.94 -21.00
CA LEU A 577 35.25 -23.48 -21.16
C LEU A 577 36.56 -22.91 -21.75
N PRO A 578 36.52 -22.22 -22.91
CA PRO A 578 37.69 -21.55 -23.48
C PRO A 578 38.01 -20.24 -22.74
N GLU A 579 39.26 -19.76 -22.86
CA GLU A 579 39.66 -18.48 -22.27
C GLU A 579 39.07 -17.27 -23.02
N GLU A 580 39.10 -17.29 -24.36
CA GLU A 580 38.65 -16.21 -25.26
C GLU A 580 37.37 -16.56 -26.02
#